data_AF-A0A2M7J2U8-F1
#
_entry.id   AF-A0A2M7J2U8-F1
#
_cell.length_a   1.000
_cell.length_b   1.000
_cell.length_c   1.000
_cell.angle_alpha   90.00
_cell.angle_beta   90.00
_cell.angle_gamma   90.00
#
_symmetry.space_group_name_H-M   'P 1'
#
loop_
_entity.id
_entity.type
_entity.pdbx_description
1 polymer ?
#
loop_
_entity_poly.entity_id
_entity_poly.type
_entity_poly.pdbx_seq_one_letter_code
_entity_poly.pdbx_strand_id
1 'polypeptide(L)' 'HGDADEVVELHELLQWARPQQLSVIVVAGAEHFFHGRLIQLRQIVLQQLRGQR' A
#
# COMPACT_ATOMS: atom_id res chain seq x y z
N HIS A 1 0.44 0.67 0.30
CA HIS A 1 1.10 1.82 0.95
C HIS A 1 1.08 1.61 2.45
N GLY A 2 2.05 2.15 3.19
CA GLY A 2 2.04 2.14 4.65
C GLY A 2 1.39 3.41 5.19
N ASP A 3 0.55 3.33 6.22
CA ASP A 3 -0.07 4.53 6.83
C ASP A 3 0.84 5.28 7.80
N ALA A 4 2.02 4.72 8.11
CA ALA A 4 3.08 5.34 8.90
C ALA A 4 4.31 5.68 8.03
N ASP A 5 4.12 5.84 6.72
CA ASP A 5 5.18 6.30 5.81
C ASP A 5 5.41 7.81 6.00
N GLU A 6 6.53 8.16 6.63
CA GLU A 6 6.96 9.55 6.86
C GLU A 6 7.73 10.15 5.68
N VAL A 7 8.05 9.34 4.64
CA VAL A 7 8.75 9.81 3.43
C VAL A 7 7.74 10.23 2.36
N VAL A 8 6.64 9.48 2.24
CA VAL A 8 5.51 9.78 1.37
C VAL A 8 4.23 9.56 2.16
N GLU A 9 3.57 10.65 2.53
CA GLU A 9 2.37 10.59 3.37
C GLU A 9 1.20 9.90 2.65
N LEU A 10 0.40 9.11 3.39
CA LEU A 10 -0.79 8.43 2.84
C LEU A 10 -1.76 9.43 2.18
N HIS A 11 -1.87 10.63 2.73
CA HIS A 11 -2.72 11.68 2.17
C HIS A 11 -2.29 12.09 0.76
N GLU A 12 -0.99 12.28 0.52
CA GLU A 12 -0.44 12.68 -0.78
C GLU A 12 -0.69 11.60 -1.83
N LEU A 13 -0.47 10.34 -1.47
CA LEU A 13 -0.76 9.20 -2.35
C LEU A 13 -2.26 9.14 -2.71
N LEU A 14 -3.15 9.36 -1.75
CA LEU A 14 -4.60 9.35 -2.00
C LEU A 14 -5.03 10.53 -2.90
N GLN A 15 -4.42 11.71 -2.76
CA GLN A 15 -4.67 12.83 -3.68
C GLN A 15 -4.27 12.48 -5.12
N TRP A 16 -3.14 11.78 -5.32
CA TRP A 16 -2.69 11.33 -6.63
C TRP A 16 -3.55 10.20 -7.23
N ALA A 17 -4.00 9.27 -6.39
CA ALA A 17 -4.76 8.09 -6.82
C ALA A 17 -6.21 8.42 -7.22
N ARG A 18 -6.87 9.36 -6.51
CA ARG A 18 -8.30 9.68 -6.67
C ARG A 18 -8.71 10.11 -8.09
N PRO A 19 -8.02 11.05 -8.77
CA PRO A 19 -8.41 11.49 -10.11
C PRO A 19 -8.44 10.36 -11.16
N GLN A 20 -7.70 9.28 -10.90
CA GLN A 20 -7.55 8.14 -11.79
C GLN A 20 -8.35 6.91 -11.31
N GLN A 21 -9.13 7.05 -10.23
CA GLN A 21 -9.94 5.97 -9.63
C GLN A 21 -9.14 4.70 -9.29
N LEU A 22 -7.87 4.85 -8.88
CA LEU A 22 -7.01 3.72 -8.53
C LEU A 22 -7.39 3.14 -7.16
N SER A 23 -7.50 1.82 -7.08
CA SER A 23 -7.63 1.10 -5.80
C SER A 23 -6.33 1.14 -5.02
N VAL A 24 -6.39 1.52 -3.75
CA VAL A 24 -5.23 1.59 -2.85
C VAL A 24 -5.40 0.59 -1.71
N ILE A 25 -4.37 -0.24 -1.49
CA ILE A 25 -4.29 -1.13 -0.32
C ILE A 25 -3.34 -0.49 0.71
N VAL A 26 -3.81 -0.36 1.94
CA VAL A 26 -3.05 0.18 3.07
C VAL A 26 -2.61 -0.95 4.00
N VAL A 27 -1.34 -0.95 4.40
CA VAL A 27 -0.77 -1.86 5.39
C VAL A 27 -0.59 -1.07 6.69
N ALA A 28 -1.43 -1.34 7.68
CA ALA A 28 -1.44 -0.61 8.95
C ALA A 28 -0.13 -0.75 9.73
N GLY A 29 0.37 0.38 10.23
CA GLY A 29 1.64 0.53 10.94
C GLY A 29 2.87 0.24 10.09
N ALA A 30 2.76 0.21 8.76
CA ALA A 30 3.93 0.07 7.89
C ALA A 30 4.51 1.44 7.54
N GLU A 31 5.82 1.55 7.61
CA GLU A 31 6.61 2.69 7.14
C GLU A 31 7.07 2.49 5.69
N HIS A 32 7.80 3.47 5.16
CA HIS A 32 8.29 3.51 3.78
C HIS A 32 8.94 2.21 3.28
N PHE A 33 9.78 1.61 4.12
CA PHE A 33 10.55 0.40 3.78
C PHE A 33 9.84 -0.90 4.15
N PHE A 34 8.66 -0.82 4.78
CA PHE A 34 7.91 -2.00 5.24
C PHE A 34 8.75 -2.93 6.15
N HIS A 35 9.60 -2.38 7.01
CA HIS A 35 10.39 -3.17 7.96
C HIS A 35 9.49 -4.09 8.80
N GLY A 36 9.84 -5.37 8.89
CA GLY A 36 9.02 -6.40 9.56
C GLY A 36 7.70 -6.76 8.84
N ARG A 37 7.39 -6.14 7.70
CA ARG A 37 6.14 -6.34 6.94
C ARG A 37 6.34 -6.90 5.52
N LEU A 38 7.58 -7.16 5.08
CA LEU A 38 7.86 -7.65 3.72
C LEU A 38 7.14 -8.96 3.34
N ILE A 39 6.99 -9.90 4.28
CA ILE A 39 6.24 -11.14 4.03
C ILE A 39 4.76 -10.84 3.77
N GLN A 40 4.16 -9.96 4.56
CA GLN A 40 2.77 -9.51 4.37
C GLN A 40 2.61 -8.79 3.03
N LEU A 41 3.53 -7.88 2.69
CA LEU A 41 3.56 -7.18 1.40
C LEU A 41 3.59 -8.17 0.23
N ARG A 42 4.47 -9.20 0.30
CA ARG A 42 4.52 -10.27 -0.70
C ARG A 42 3.18 -10.99 -0.84
N GLN A 43 2.49 -11.33 0.25
CA GLN A 43 1.21 -12.04 0.17
C GLN A 43 0.13 -11.18 -0.50
N ILE A 44 0.07 -9.89 -0.16
CA ILE A 44 -0.87 -8.94 -0.77
C ILE A 44 -0.63 -8.87 -2.28
N VAL A 45 0.62 -8.69 -2.71
CA VAL A 45 0.98 -8.62 -4.14
C VAL A 45 0.60 -9.91 -4.87
N LEU A 46 0.94 -11.08 -4.30
CA LEU A 46 0.59 -12.37 -4.90
C LEU A 46 -0.92 -12.60 -4.96
N GLN A 47 -1.70 -12.09 -4.00
CA GLN A 47 -3.15 -12.16 -4.03
C GLN A 47 -3.71 -11.31 -5.18
N GLN A 48 -3.22 -10.09 -5.38
CA GLN A 48 -3.67 -9.22 -6.46
C GLN A 48 -3.30 -9.77 -7.85
N LEU A 49 -2.10 -10.33 -8.01
CA LEU A 49 -1.67 -10.96 -9.27
C LEU A 49 -2.51 -12.17 -9.66
N ARG A 50 -3.10 -12.87 -8.69
CA ARG A 50 -3.97 -14.04 -8.94
C ARG A 50 -5.39 -13.66 -9.33
N GLY A 51 -5.71 -12.36 -9.36
CA GLY A 51 -7.06 -11.85 -9.56
C GLY A 51 -7.90 -11.99 -8.29
N GLN A 52 -8.63 -10.94 -7.95
CA GLN A 52 -9.73 -11.03 -6.99
C GLN A 52 -10.82 -11.86 -7.68
N ARG A 53 -10.84 -13.18 -7.41
CA ARG A 53 -11.98 -14.03 -7.80
C ARG A 53 -13.22 -13.63 -7.03
#